data_AF-A0A2H9QXP7-F1
#
_entry.id   AF-A0A2H9QXP7-F1
#
_cell.length_a   1.000
_cell.length_b   1.000
_cell.length_c   1.000
_cell.angle_alpha   90.00
_cell.angle_beta   90.00
_cell.angle_gamma   90.00
#
_symmetry.space_group_name_H-M   'P 1'
#
loop_
_entity.id
_entity.type
_entity.pdbx_description
1 polymer ?
#
loop_
_entity_poly.entity_id
_entity_poly.type
_entity_poly.pdbx_seq_one_letter_code
_entity_poly.pdbx_strand_id
1 'polypeptide(L)'
;MTKKKKDEEYEFKLPEFDEKEYMEKEMEDAKFSFIVLGYSVLIGVMSFLLLPSSFEVALAVGLLAGFGLKFVSLPFGMDISKFDKKKLVGNAAMYILTWLAVLMLLCNI
;
A
#
# COMPACT_ATOMS: atom_id res chain seq x y z
N MET A 1 30.86 -29.91 -46.15
CA MET A 1 29.88 -30.39 -45.15
C MET A 1 29.64 -29.27 -44.16
N THR A 2 28.45 -28.66 -44.14
CA THR A 2 28.14 -27.61 -43.16
C THR A 2 26.79 -27.94 -42.52
N LYS A 3 26.85 -28.56 -41.34
CA LYS A 3 25.69 -28.90 -40.51
C LYS A 3 25.08 -27.58 -40.00
N LYS A 4 23.96 -27.14 -40.57
CA LYS A 4 23.08 -26.13 -39.94
C LYS A 4 22.47 -26.77 -38.69
N LYS A 5 22.83 -26.25 -37.52
CA LYS A 5 22.18 -26.57 -36.26
C LYS A 5 20.74 -26.05 -36.35
N LYS A 6 19.78 -26.94 -36.08
CA LYS A 6 18.37 -26.60 -35.86
C LYS A 6 18.33 -25.68 -34.63
N ASP A 7 17.95 -24.43 -34.85
CA ASP A 7 17.49 -23.58 -33.77
C ASP A 7 16.18 -24.22 -33.27
N GLU A 8 16.22 -24.76 -32.06
CA GLU A 8 15.02 -25.21 -31.36
C GLU A 8 14.20 -23.95 -31.08
N GLU A 9 13.08 -23.80 -31.81
CA GLU A 9 12.12 -22.72 -31.60
C GLU A 9 11.69 -22.73 -30.13
N TYR A 10 12.07 -21.68 -29.40
CA TYR A 10 11.56 -21.41 -28.08
C TYR A 10 10.07 -21.05 -28.21
N GLU A 11 9.19 -22.03 -28.11
CA GLU A 11 7.75 -21.80 -27.99
C GLU A 11 7.48 -21.18 -26.61
N PHE A 12 7.31 -19.86 -26.59
CA PHE A 12 6.81 -19.16 -25.41
C PHE A 12 5.39 -19.63 -25.11
N LYS A 13 5.25 -20.54 -24.15
CA LYS A 13 3.95 -20.94 -23.60
C LYS A 13 3.56 -19.94 -22.53
N LEU A 14 2.47 -19.22 -22.77
CA LEU A 14 1.83 -18.39 -21.75
C LEU A 14 1.49 -19.30 -20.55
N PRO A 15 1.87 -18.92 -19.31
CA PRO A 15 1.45 -19.66 -18.13
C PRO A 15 -0.09 -19.66 -18.05
N GLU A 16 -0.68 -20.77 -17.60
CA GLU A 16 -2.12 -20.84 -17.36
C GLU A 16 -2.50 -19.87 -16.24
N PHE A 17 -3.53 -19.07 -16.47
CA PHE A 17 -4.04 -18.15 -15.46
C PHE A 17 -4.83 -18.94 -14.40
N ASP A 18 -4.35 -18.93 -13.16
CA ASP A 18 -5.11 -19.45 -12.02
C ASP A 18 -6.05 -18.37 -11.49
N GLU A 19 -7.32 -18.47 -11.86
CA GLU A 19 -8.38 -17.56 -11.42
C GLU A 19 -8.51 -17.51 -9.89
N LYS A 20 -8.34 -18.64 -9.19
CA LYS A 20 -8.56 -18.70 -7.74
C LYS A 20 -7.46 -17.97 -7.00
N GLU A 21 -6.20 -18.25 -7.36
CA GLU A 21 -5.05 -17.57 -6.74
C GLU A 21 -5.07 -16.06 -7.04
N TYR A 22 -5.51 -15.67 -8.23
CA TYR A 22 -5.68 -14.26 -8.59
C TYR A 22 -6.74 -13.58 -7.73
N MET A 23 -7.92 -14.19 -7.59
CA MET A 23 -9.02 -13.63 -6.79
C MET A 23 -8.65 -13.50 -5.31
N GLU A 24 -7.93 -14.48 -4.75
CA GLU A 24 -7.46 -14.42 -3.36
C GLU A 24 -6.48 -13.25 -3.15
N LYS A 25 -5.51 -13.06 -4.06
CA LYS A 25 -4.57 -11.92 -3.99
C LYS A 25 -5.30 -10.58 -4.07
N GLU A 26 -6.19 -10.41 -5.05
CA GLU A 26 -6.93 -9.16 -5.22
C GLU A 26 -7.82 -8.84 -4.00
N MET A 27 -8.40 -9.87 -3.36
CA MET A 27 -9.14 -9.68 -2.11
C MET A 27 -8.24 -9.25 -0.94
N GLU A 28 -7.03 -9.82 -0.81
CA GLU A 28 -6.05 -9.39 0.19
C GLU A 28 -5.59 -7.95 -0.04
N ASP A 29 -5.31 -7.59 -1.29
CA ASP A 29 -4.91 -6.24 -1.70
C ASP A 29 -6.00 -5.20 -1.40
N ALA A 30 -7.26 -5.54 -1.68
CA ALA A 30 -8.39 -4.68 -1.37
C ALA A 30 -8.53 -4.47 0.15
N LYS A 31 -8.46 -5.55 0.95
CA LYS A 31 -8.52 -5.47 2.42
C LYS A 31 -7.40 -4.59 2.98
N PHE A 32 -6.18 -4.76 2.46
CA PHE A 32 -5.06 -3.92 2.86
C PHE A 32 -5.34 -2.44 2.60
N SER A 33 -5.83 -2.12 1.40
CA SER A 33 -6.16 -0.74 1.00
C SER A 33 -7.21 -0.12 1.93
N PHE A 34 -8.26 -0.86 2.33
CA PHE A 34 -9.25 -0.39 3.30
C PHE A 34 -8.65 -0.12 4.69
N ILE A 35 -7.72 -0.97 5.14
CA ILE A 35 -7.03 -0.78 6.42
C ILE A 35 -6.13 0.46 6.35
N VAL A 36 -5.40 0.66 5.25
CA VAL A 36 -4.62 1.88 5.03
C VAL A 36 -5.52 3.11 5.09
N LEU A 37 -6.67 3.09 4.41
CA LEU A 37 -7.63 4.19 4.41
C LEU A 37 -8.10 4.53 5.83
N GLY A 38 -8.59 3.53 6.58
CA GLY A 38 -9.06 3.73 7.95
C GLY A 38 -7.95 4.24 8.88
N TYR A 39 -6.75 3.68 8.76
CA TYR A 39 -5.59 4.13 9.53
C TYR A 39 -5.21 5.58 9.21
N SER A 40 -5.22 5.97 7.94
CA SER A 40 -4.91 7.34 7.50
C SER A 40 -5.86 8.37 8.10
N VAL A 41 -7.16 8.05 8.15
CA VAL A 41 -8.18 8.91 8.76
C VAL A 41 -7.91 9.09 10.25
N LEU A 42 -7.62 8.00 10.98
CA LEU A 42 -7.28 8.07 12.41
C LEU A 42 -6.06 8.96 12.66
N ILE A 43 -5.00 8.80 11.85
CA ILE A 43 -3.80 9.63 11.97
C ILE A 43 -4.08 11.09 11.61
N GLY A 44 -4.97 11.37 10.64
CA GLY A 44 -5.41 12.73 10.30
C GLY A 44 -6.07 13.43 11.48
N VAL A 45 -6.98 12.73 12.15
CA VAL A 45 -7.63 13.24 13.37
C VAL A 45 -6.61 13.45 14.49
N MET A 46 -5.71 12.49 14.72
CA MET A 46 -4.66 12.63 15.74
C MET A 46 -3.76 13.83 15.44
N SER A 47 -3.36 14.03 14.19
CA SER A 47 -2.53 15.16 13.77
C SER A 47 -3.25 16.50 14.00
N PHE A 48 -4.55 16.56 13.72
CA PHE A 48 -5.37 17.74 14.01
C PHE A 48 -5.44 18.06 15.51
N LEU A 49 -5.58 17.06 16.37
CA LEU A 49 -5.58 17.26 17.82
C LEU A 49 -4.24 17.78 18.36
N LEU A 50 -3.13 17.49 17.68
CA LEU A 50 -1.80 17.96 18.04
C LEU A 50 -1.47 19.35 17.46
N LEU A 51 -2.24 19.81 16.47
CA LEU A 51 -2.03 21.09 15.77
C LEU A 51 -1.96 22.31 16.72
N PRO A 52 -2.80 22.42 17.78
CA PRO A 52 -2.73 23.56 18.71
C PRO A 52 -1.43 23.60 19.53
N SER A 53 -0.74 22.48 19.69
CA SER A 53 0.53 22.42 20.43
C SER A 53 1.69 22.87 19.56
N SER A 54 1.83 22.29 18.37
CA SER A 54 2.79 22.75 17.36
C SER A 54 2.50 22.11 16.01
N PHE A 55 2.68 22.91 14.96
CA PHE A 55 2.49 22.44 13.59
C PHE A 55 3.56 21.40 13.19
N GLU A 56 4.82 21.58 13.60
CA GLU A 56 5.87 20.63 13.22
C GLU A 56 5.66 19.25 13.84
N VAL A 57 5.19 19.18 15.09
CA VAL A 57 4.94 17.89 15.76
C VAL A 57 3.73 17.19 15.14
N ALA A 58 2.66 17.92 14.79
CA ALA A 58 1.50 17.35 14.12
C ALA A 58 1.89 16.67 12.79
N LEU A 59 2.72 17.33 11.97
CA LEU A 59 3.22 16.75 10.73
C LEU A 59 4.21 15.60 10.96
N ALA A 60 5.13 15.74 11.92
CA ALA A 60 6.08 14.69 12.25
C ALA A 60 5.38 13.42 12.71
N VAL A 61 4.34 13.53 13.54
CA VAL A 61 3.54 12.38 13.99
C VAL A 61 2.86 11.69 12.83
N GLY A 62 2.26 12.44 11.90
CA GLY A 62 1.64 11.84 10.72
C GLY A 62 2.64 11.15 9.80
N LEU A 63 3.82 11.74 9.56
CA LEU A 63 4.86 11.09 8.77
C LEU A 63 5.43 9.84 9.45
N LEU A 64 5.69 9.90 10.75
CA LEU A 64 6.20 8.77 11.52
C LEU A 64 5.18 7.63 11.63
N ALA A 65 3.90 7.96 11.75
CA ALA A 65 2.82 6.99 11.75
C ALA A 65 2.73 6.19 10.44
N GLY A 66 3.14 6.77 9.30
CA GLY A 66 3.24 6.05 8.03
C GLY A 66 4.15 4.82 8.09
N PHE A 67 5.25 4.88 8.85
CA PHE A 67 6.11 3.71 9.11
C PHE A 67 5.44 2.68 10.02
N GLY A 68 4.53 3.14 10.88
CA GLY A 68 3.70 2.33 11.76
C GLY A 68 2.68 1.45 11.04
N LEU A 69 2.38 1.73 9.76
CA LEU A 69 1.44 0.97 8.94
C LEU A 69 1.79 -0.53 8.90
N LYS A 70 3.09 -0.86 8.97
CA LYS A 70 3.55 -2.25 9.02
C LYS A 70 3.01 -3.00 10.24
N PHE A 71 2.99 -2.34 11.39
CA PHE A 71 2.50 -2.92 12.63
C PHE A 71 0.97 -3.03 12.65
N VAL A 72 0.26 -2.11 12.01
CA VAL A 72 -1.21 -2.12 11.93
C VAL A 72 -1.73 -3.24 11.03
N SER A 73 -0.97 -3.59 9.98
CA SER A 73 -1.33 -4.69 9.07
C SER A 73 -1.09 -6.09 9.63
N LEU A 74 -0.17 -6.22 10.59
CA LEU A 74 0.27 -7.48 11.18
C LEU A 74 -0.86 -8.31 11.83
N PRO A 75 -1.74 -7.74 12.68
CA PRO A 75 -2.83 -8.50 13.30
C PRO A 75 -3.88 -9.02 12.30
N PHE A 76 -3.90 -8.50 11.07
CA PHE A 76 -4.80 -8.97 10.02
C PHE A 76 -4.21 -10.11 9.18
N GLY A 77 -3.05 -10.66 9.57
CA GLY A 77 -2.39 -11.76 8.87
C GLY A 77 -1.77 -11.37 7.53
N MET A 78 -1.69 -10.07 7.23
CA MET A 78 -1.12 -9.58 5.98
C MET A 78 0.38 -9.42 6.11
N ASP A 79 1.12 -10.11 5.24
CA ASP A 79 2.55 -9.91 5.11
C ASP A 79 2.83 -8.88 4.02
N ILE A 80 3.02 -7.63 4.43
CA ILE A 80 3.43 -6.52 3.55
C ILE A 80 4.67 -6.88 2.71
N SER A 81 5.52 -7.80 3.17
CA SER A 81 6.72 -8.21 2.42
C SER A 81 6.41 -9.03 1.16
N LYS A 82 5.19 -9.60 1.06
CA LYS A 82 4.72 -10.34 -0.11
C LYS A 82 4.11 -9.46 -1.18
N PHE A 83 3.85 -8.19 -0.88
CA PHE A 83 3.24 -7.26 -1.83
C PHE A 83 4.26 -6.80 -2.87
N ASP A 84 3.79 -6.62 -4.10
CA ASP A 84 4.58 -5.97 -5.14
C ASP A 84 4.92 -4.54 -4.69
N LYS A 85 6.16 -4.10 -4.93
CA LYS A 85 6.65 -2.75 -4.64
C LYS A 85 5.74 -1.69 -5.24
N LYS A 86 5.13 -1.95 -6.41
CA LYS A 86 4.15 -1.05 -7.02
C LYS A 86 2.90 -0.86 -6.15
N LYS A 87 2.35 -1.94 -5.59
CA LYS A 87 1.17 -1.89 -4.72
C LYS A 87 1.50 -1.21 -3.38
N LEU A 88 2.71 -1.42 -2.87
CA LEU A 88 3.19 -0.71 -1.67
C LEU A 88 3.30 0.79 -1.87
N VAL A 89 3.88 1.22 -2.98
CA VAL A 89 3.98 2.66 -3.30
C VAL A 89 2.59 3.28 -3.50
N GLY A 90 1.68 2.57 -4.17
CA GLY A 90 0.29 3.01 -4.32
C GLY A 90 -0.41 3.22 -2.99
N ASN A 91 -0.30 2.27 -2.06
CA ASN A 91 -0.88 2.38 -0.73
C ASN A 91 -0.20 3.44 0.14
N ALA A 92 1.11 3.63 0.02
CA ALA A 92 1.83 4.71 0.70
C ALA A 92 1.36 6.10 0.21
N ALA A 93 1.18 6.27 -1.10
CA ALA A 93 0.63 7.49 -1.67
C ALA A 93 -0.81 7.74 -1.18
N MET A 94 -1.64 6.69 -1.21
CA MET A 94 -3.02 6.75 -0.70
C MET A 94 -3.06 7.15 0.78
N TYR A 95 -2.15 6.62 1.60
CA TYR A 95 -2.00 7.00 3.00
C TYR A 95 -1.72 8.49 3.16
N ILE A 96 -0.65 9.00 2.53
CA ILE A 96 -0.22 10.40 2.65
C ILE A 96 -1.32 11.34 2.19
N LEU A 97 -1.94 11.06 1.04
CA LEU A 97 -2.99 11.89 0.47
C LEU A 97 -4.24 11.89 1.34
N THR A 98 -4.66 10.74 1.85
CA THR A 98 -5.85 10.65 2.72
C THR A 98 -5.60 11.34 4.06
N TRP A 99 -4.43 11.12 4.66
CA TRP A 99 -4.02 11.79 5.89
C TRP A 99 -4.04 13.31 5.75
N LEU A 100 -3.40 13.84 4.70
CA LEU A 100 -3.39 15.28 4.43
C LEU A 100 -4.78 15.82 4.09
N ALA A 101 -5.58 15.08 3.32
CA ALA A 101 -6.96 15.48 3.00
C ALA A 101 -7.81 15.63 4.27
N VAL A 102 -7.76 14.65 5.18
CA VAL A 102 -8.47 14.71 6.46
C VAL A 102 -7.97 15.87 7.31
N LEU A 103 -6.66 16.06 7.41
CA LEU A 103 -6.08 17.17 8.17
C LEU A 103 -6.53 18.52 7.62
N MET A 104 -6.49 18.71 6.30
CA MET A 104 -6.94 19.95 5.64
C MET A 104 -8.44 20.19 5.82
N LEU A 105 -9.27 19.15 5.69
CA LEU A 105 -10.71 19.25 5.91
C LEU A 105 -11.04 19.69 7.34
N LEU A 106 -10.35 19.12 8.33
CA LEU A 106 -10.54 19.47 9.74
C LEU A 106 -10.03 20.88 10.08
N CYS A 107 -8.96 21.35 9.42
CA CYS A 107 -8.47 22.72 9.60
C CYS A 107 -9.42 23.78 9.02
N ASN A 108 -10.29 23.40 8.09
CA ASN A 108 -11.25 24.29 7.43
C ASN A 108 -12.66 24.24 8.07
N ILE A 109 -12.81 23.53 9.19
CA ILE A 109 -13.99 23.55 10.06
C ILE A 109 -13.81 24.61 11.13
#